data_AF-A0A1B6KL29-F1
#
_entry.id   AF-A0A1B6KL29-F1
#
_cell.length_a   1.000
_cell.length_b   1.000
_cell.length_c   1.000
_cell.angle_alpha   90.00
_cell.angle_beta   90.00
_cell.angle_gamma   90.00
#
_symmetry.space_group_name_H-M   'P 1'
#
loop_
_entity.id
_entity.type
_entity.pdbx_description
1 polymer ?
#
loop_
_entity_poly.entity_id
_entity_poly.type
_entity_poly.pdbx_seq_one_letter_code
_entity_poly.pdbx_strand_id
1 'polypeptide(L)'
;SNVKRSGESMGANRYDLLFGVVTSEALWRFSSTDIQGGFDFERRDKILRTYVRNAYVYHLNEIFSTIRNEYTDWDKPIVHPINVRDSTLEALSDGHTVSPLLKVALLHSRRGASTHLFHFNYQPKDTDYHERLGSVRGEDLSYVLGQPLVSGHPYFPHNYSRQDMSVSETLVNFFTNFAKTGNPNEPRHHHASSKEKPHHRGLTWEPYEPNSQLYLSVGVKSRMKSHYR
;
A
#
# COMPACT_ATOMS: atom_id res chain seq x y z
N SER A 1 53.43 -10.67 18.00
CA SER A 1 52.06 -11.12 18.37
C SER A 1 51.19 -9.90 18.60
N ASN A 2 50.45 -9.45 17.60
CA ASN A 2 49.45 -8.39 17.75
C ASN A 2 48.20 -8.78 16.97
N VAL A 3 47.27 -9.41 17.68
CA VAL A 3 45.92 -9.70 17.18
C VAL A 3 45.12 -8.42 17.30
N LYS A 4 44.88 -7.74 16.17
CA LYS A 4 43.82 -6.74 16.03
C LYS A 4 42.50 -7.49 16.23
N ARG A 5 41.80 -7.19 17.33
CA ARG A 5 40.38 -7.56 17.50
C ARG A 5 39.58 -6.86 16.41
N SER A 6 39.10 -7.64 15.45
CA SER A 6 37.98 -7.27 14.59
C SER A 6 36.76 -7.07 15.49
N GLY A 7 36.34 -5.81 15.64
CA GLY A 7 35.01 -5.51 16.15
C GLY A 7 33.99 -6.01 15.14
N GLU A 8 33.47 -7.22 15.34
CA GLU A 8 32.22 -7.64 14.72
C GLU A 8 31.14 -6.66 15.18
N SER A 9 30.59 -5.90 14.23
CA SER A 9 29.36 -5.15 14.42
C SER A 9 28.20 -6.14 14.62
N MET A 10 28.00 -6.57 15.86
CA MET A 10 26.80 -7.28 16.26
C MET A 10 25.60 -6.33 16.09
N GLY A 11 24.87 -6.51 14.97
CA GLY A 11 23.60 -5.86 14.71
C GLY A 11 23.36 -5.37 13.28
N ALA A 12 24.13 -5.79 12.27
CA ALA A 12 23.82 -5.44 10.88
C ALA A 12 22.52 -6.12 10.43
N ASN A 13 21.50 -5.33 10.10
CA ASN A 13 20.22 -5.80 9.59
C ASN A 13 20.48 -6.63 8.31
N ARG A 14 20.01 -7.88 8.30
CA ARG A 14 20.43 -8.90 7.30
C ARG A 14 19.73 -8.74 5.94
N TYR A 15 18.65 -7.97 5.84
CA TYR A 15 17.81 -7.91 4.65
C TYR A 15 17.34 -6.49 4.36
N ASP A 16 17.27 -6.17 3.07
CA ASP A 16 16.56 -4.99 2.57
C ASP A 16 15.05 -5.29 2.52
N LEU A 17 14.23 -4.28 2.77
CA LEU A 17 12.78 -4.45 2.90
C LEU A 17 12.03 -3.57 1.89
N LEU A 18 11.14 -4.20 1.11
CA LEU A 18 10.15 -3.55 0.26
C LEU A 18 8.76 -4.04 0.67
N PHE A 19 7.83 -3.11 0.88
CA PHE A 19 6.44 -3.42 1.23
C PHE A 19 5.48 -2.42 0.62
N GLY A 20 4.24 -2.85 0.48
CA GLY A 20 3.17 -2.10 -0.16
C GLY A 20 1.91 -2.06 0.68
N VAL A 21 1.11 -1.03 0.44
CA VAL A 21 -0.29 -0.95 0.85
C VAL A 21 -1.14 -0.59 -0.35
N VAL A 22 -2.40 -1.03 -0.33
CA VAL A 22 -3.45 -0.53 -1.21
C VAL A 22 -4.32 0.52 -0.49
N THR A 23 -5.17 1.25 -1.21
CA THR A 23 -6.03 2.28 -0.63
C THR A 23 -7.08 1.67 0.32
N SER A 24 -7.76 0.60 -0.12
CA SER A 24 -8.87 -0.04 0.57
C SER A 24 -8.56 -1.50 0.92
N GLU A 25 -7.76 -1.69 1.97
CA GLU A 25 -7.31 -3.00 2.46
C GLU A 25 -8.45 -3.88 3.04
N ALA A 26 -9.50 -3.25 3.54
CA ALA A 26 -10.60 -3.94 4.24
C ALA A 26 -11.81 -4.26 3.35
N LEU A 27 -11.84 -3.84 2.08
CA LEU A 27 -13.05 -3.92 1.23
C LEU A 27 -13.61 -5.35 1.11
N TRP A 28 -12.74 -6.33 0.89
CA TRP A 28 -13.09 -7.75 0.70
C TRP A 28 -13.81 -8.40 1.90
N ARG A 29 -13.84 -7.74 3.06
CA ARG A 29 -14.57 -8.23 4.24
C ARG A 29 -16.08 -8.03 4.15
N PHE A 30 -16.56 -7.27 3.18
CA PHE A 30 -17.95 -6.85 3.07
C PHE A 30 -18.62 -7.43 1.82
N SER A 31 -19.92 -7.67 1.89
CA SER A 31 -20.70 -8.18 0.76
C SER A 31 -20.91 -7.11 -0.32
N SER A 32 -21.28 -7.50 -1.53
CA SER A 32 -21.61 -6.55 -2.60
C SER A 32 -22.76 -5.61 -2.23
N THR A 33 -23.74 -6.07 -1.45
CA THR A 33 -24.84 -5.24 -0.95
C THR A 33 -24.36 -4.12 -0.03
N ASP A 34 -23.38 -4.42 0.81
CA ASP A 34 -22.76 -3.45 1.73
C ASP A 34 -21.91 -2.44 0.98
N ILE A 35 -21.15 -2.95 0.01
CA ILE A 35 -20.31 -2.13 -0.85
C ILE A 35 -21.18 -1.22 -1.71
N GLN A 36 -22.36 -1.63 -2.18
CA GLN A 36 -23.20 -0.75 -3.00
C GLN A 36 -24.12 0.16 -2.16
N GLY A 37 -24.70 -0.36 -1.08
CA GLY A 37 -25.69 0.35 -0.26
C GLY A 37 -25.10 1.29 0.79
N GLY A 38 -23.84 1.09 1.18
CA GLY A 38 -23.21 1.83 2.27
C GLY A 38 -23.64 1.34 3.65
N PHE A 39 -23.27 2.10 4.69
CA PHE A 39 -23.56 1.77 6.10
C PHE A 39 -24.43 2.84 6.76
N ASP A 40 -25.32 2.39 7.63
CA ASP A 40 -25.87 3.24 8.67
C ASP A 40 -24.93 3.29 9.90
N PHE A 41 -25.23 4.17 10.84
CA PHE A 41 -24.43 4.35 12.04
C PHE A 41 -24.44 3.14 12.96
N GLU A 42 -25.56 2.41 13.04
CA GLU A 42 -25.67 1.22 13.88
C GLU A 42 -24.76 0.10 13.38
N ARG A 43 -24.76 -0.12 12.07
CA ARG A 43 -23.90 -1.10 11.40
C ARG A 43 -22.43 -0.75 11.55
N ARG A 44 -22.05 0.51 11.31
CA ARG A 44 -20.68 0.99 11.59
C ARG A 44 -20.29 0.66 13.03
N ASP A 45 -21.10 1.08 14.00
CA ASP A 45 -20.78 0.93 15.41
C ASP A 45 -20.63 -0.55 15.80
N LYS A 46 -21.49 -1.43 15.26
CA LYS A 46 -21.38 -2.89 15.46
C LYS A 46 -20.08 -3.45 14.88
N ILE A 47 -19.69 -3.02 13.67
CA ILE A 47 -18.45 -3.44 13.01
C ILE A 47 -17.23 -3.00 13.84
N LEU A 48 -17.17 -1.71 14.19
CA LEU A 48 -16.04 -1.15 14.94
C LEU A 48 -15.94 -1.74 16.36
N ARG A 49 -17.06 -1.96 17.06
CA ARG A 49 -17.06 -2.65 18.36
C ARG A 49 -16.54 -4.08 18.24
N THR A 50 -16.95 -4.80 17.19
CA THR A 50 -16.48 -6.16 16.93
C THR A 50 -14.98 -6.17 16.67
N TYR A 51 -14.48 -5.23 15.86
CA TYR A 51 -13.06 -5.06 15.63
C TYR A 51 -12.29 -4.80 16.93
N VAL A 52 -12.72 -3.81 17.72
CA VAL A 52 -12.04 -3.43 18.97
C VAL A 52 -12.00 -4.59 19.97
N ARG A 53 -13.11 -5.31 20.13
CA ARG A 53 -13.18 -6.48 21.02
C ARG A 53 -12.24 -7.61 20.60
N ASN A 54 -12.01 -7.77 19.30
CA ASN A 54 -11.14 -8.82 18.77
C ASN A 54 -9.66 -8.43 18.77
N ALA A 55 -9.36 -7.12 18.70
CA ALA A 55 -7.98 -6.62 18.62
C ALA A 55 -7.40 -6.20 19.99
N TYR A 56 -8.25 -5.83 20.96
CA TYR A 56 -7.83 -5.29 22.25
C TYR A 56 -8.48 -6.02 23.42
N VAL A 57 -7.83 -5.97 24.59
CA VAL A 57 -8.30 -6.60 25.83
C VAL A 57 -8.87 -5.58 26.82
N TYR A 58 -8.26 -4.39 26.91
CA TYR A 58 -8.60 -3.36 27.90
C TYR A 58 -9.13 -2.09 27.22
N HIS A 59 -9.85 -1.26 27.98
CA HIS A 59 -10.37 0.05 27.56
C HIS A 59 -11.19 0.02 26.26
N LEU A 60 -11.98 -1.03 26.06
CA LEU A 60 -12.71 -1.26 24.81
C LEU A 60 -13.67 -0.11 24.46
N ASN A 61 -14.30 0.49 25.47
CA ASN A 61 -15.27 1.57 25.26
C ASN A 61 -14.57 2.88 24.87
N GLU A 62 -13.44 3.19 25.51
CA GLU A 62 -12.63 4.36 25.22
C GLU A 62 -12.02 4.24 23.83
N ILE A 63 -11.37 3.10 23.52
CA ILE A 63 -10.77 2.84 22.20
C ILE A 63 -11.83 2.94 21.10
N PHE A 64 -12.99 2.31 21.29
CA PHE A 64 -14.09 2.41 20.34
C PHE A 64 -14.53 3.87 20.13
N SER A 65 -14.68 4.64 21.22
CA SER A 65 -15.11 6.03 21.15
C SER A 65 -14.08 6.91 20.43
N THR A 66 -12.79 6.67 20.66
CA THR A 66 -11.69 7.35 19.97
C THR A 66 -11.71 7.03 18.48
N ILE A 67 -11.77 5.76 18.08
CA ILE A 67 -11.82 5.37 16.66
C ILE A 67 -13.05 5.96 15.98
N ARG A 68 -14.22 5.89 16.63
CA ARG A 68 -15.45 6.47 16.09
C ARG A 68 -15.30 7.98 15.87
N ASN A 69 -14.68 8.68 16.83
CA ASN A 69 -14.48 10.12 16.74
C ASN A 69 -13.51 10.52 15.64
N GLU A 70 -12.39 9.81 15.52
CA GLU A 70 -11.33 10.08 14.53
C GLU A 70 -11.83 9.89 13.10
N TYR A 71 -12.56 8.80 12.84
CA TYR A 71 -13.08 8.47 11.51
C TYR A 71 -14.50 8.98 11.27
N THR A 72 -14.92 10.05 11.96
CA THR A 72 -16.16 10.76 11.65
C THR A 72 -15.81 12.12 11.07
N ASP A 73 -16.24 12.38 9.84
CA ASP A 73 -16.10 13.68 9.19
C ASP A 73 -17.17 14.65 9.75
N TRP A 74 -16.76 15.47 10.72
CA TRP A 74 -17.63 16.42 11.43
C TRP A 74 -17.98 17.65 10.59
N ASP A 75 -17.27 17.91 9.49
CA ASP A 75 -17.50 19.08 8.64
C ASP A 75 -18.70 18.89 7.69
N LYS A 76 -19.20 17.66 7.56
CA LYS A 76 -20.36 17.34 6.71
C LYS A 76 -21.63 17.18 7.54
N PRO A 77 -22.58 18.13 7.43
CA PRO A 77 -23.84 18.07 8.19
C PRO A 77 -24.77 16.93 7.75
N ILE A 78 -24.63 16.46 6.50
CA ILE A 78 -25.40 15.33 5.96
C ILE A 78 -24.43 14.20 5.66
N VAL A 79 -24.56 13.11 6.40
CA VAL A 79 -23.71 11.93 6.24
C VAL A 79 -24.41 10.91 5.35
N HIS A 80 -23.95 10.81 4.10
CA HIS A 80 -24.43 9.79 3.17
C HIS A 80 -23.96 8.39 3.63
N PRO A 81 -24.77 7.31 3.52
CA PRO A 81 -24.38 5.96 3.95
C PRO A 81 -23.05 5.47 3.35
N ILE A 82 -22.76 5.88 2.12
CA ILE A 82 -21.49 5.62 1.43
C ILE A 82 -20.29 6.25 2.15
N ASN A 83 -20.44 7.47 2.68
CA ASN A 83 -19.37 8.11 3.44
C ASN A 83 -19.13 7.37 4.77
N VAL A 84 -20.21 6.94 5.45
CA VAL A 84 -20.08 6.11 6.66
C VAL A 84 -19.33 4.82 6.35
N ARG A 85 -19.66 4.16 5.25
CA ARG A 85 -18.96 2.97 4.75
C ARG A 85 -17.48 3.26 4.51
N ASP A 86 -17.17 4.31 3.76
CA ASP A 86 -15.79 4.66 3.39
C ASP A 86 -14.93 4.93 4.63
N SER A 87 -15.41 5.74 5.58
CA SER A 87 -14.68 6.00 6.82
C SER A 87 -14.55 4.75 7.69
N THR A 88 -15.55 3.86 7.68
CA THR A 88 -15.46 2.56 8.38
C THR A 88 -14.41 1.65 7.74
N LEU A 89 -14.37 1.60 6.41
CA LEU A 89 -13.37 0.85 5.65
C LEU A 89 -11.97 1.39 5.90
N GLU A 90 -11.81 2.70 5.99
CA GLU A 90 -10.55 3.37 6.31
C GLU A 90 -10.05 2.98 7.70
N ALA A 91 -10.91 3.13 8.73
CA ALA A 91 -10.61 2.72 10.10
C ALA A 91 -10.14 1.27 10.22
N LEU A 92 -10.82 0.36 9.51
CA LEU A 92 -10.45 -1.06 9.50
C LEU A 92 -9.16 -1.33 8.70
N SER A 93 -8.96 -0.63 7.59
CA SER A 93 -7.77 -0.75 6.76
C SER A 93 -6.53 -0.31 7.53
N ASP A 94 -6.64 0.81 8.25
CA ASP A 94 -5.60 1.35 9.11
C ASP A 94 -5.26 0.43 10.25
N GLY A 95 -6.28 0.10 11.05
CA GLY A 95 -6.09 -0.71 12.25
C GLY A 95 -5.53 -2.10 11.96
N HIS A 96 -5.99 -2.75 10.89
CA HIS A 96 -5.54 -4.11 10.57
C HIS A 96 -4.24 -4.19 9.77
N THR A 97 -3.95 -3.20 8.93
CA THR A 97 -2.93 -3.37 7.88
C THR A 97 -1.94 -2.22 7.86
N VAL A 98 -2.42 -0.99 7.68
CA VAL A 98 -1.52 0.16 7.47
C VAL A 98 -0.72 0.47 8.71
N SER A 99 -1.36 0.66 9.88
CA SER A 99 -0.63 1.06 11.10
C SER A 99 0.40 0.00 11.54
N PRO A 100 0.08 -1.31 11.57
CA PRO A 100 1.10 -2.33 11.84
C PRO A 100 2.24 -2.32 10.82
N LEU A 101 1.96 -2.16 9.52
CA LEU A 101 2.97 -2.18 8.48
C LEU A 101 3.89 -0.95 8.55
N LEU A 102 3.34 0.24 8.77
CA LEU A 102 4.13 1.45 9.00
C LEU A 102 4.97 1.34 10.28
N LYS A 103 4.47 0.65 11.31
CA LYS A 103 5.28 0.38 12.51
C LYS A 103 6.47 -0.52 12.20
N VAL A 104 6.28 -1.55 11.36
CA VAL A 104 7.37 -2.41 10.88
C VAL A 104 8.38 -1.58 10.07
N ALA A 105 7.89 -0.75 9.15
CA ALA A 105 8.71 0.17 8.35
C ALA A 105 9.62 1.04 9.23
N LEU A 106 9.03 1.69 10.22
CA LEU A 106 9.73 2.57 11.15
C LEU A 106 10.77 1.82 11.99
N LEU A 107 10.43 0.63 12.48
CA LEU A 107 11.37 -0.17 13.28
C LEU A 107 12.51 -0.71 12.42
N HIS A 108 12.24 -1.05 11.16
CA HIS A 108 13.24 -1.54 10.21
C HIS A 108 14.20 -0.42 9.79
N SER A 109 13.68 0.75 9.41
CA SER A 109 14.50 1.90 8.98
C SER A 109 15.35 2.46 10.11
N ARG A 110 14.84 2.50 11.36
CA ARG A 110 15.62 2.91 12.55
C ARG A 110 16.88 2.08 12.79
N ARG A 111 16.96 0.87 12.25
CA ARG A 111 18.17 0.02 12.33
C ARG A 111 19.18 0.32 11.21
N GLY A 112 18.93 1.34 10.38
CA GLY A 112 19.80 1.75 9.28
C GLY A 112 19.72 0.85 8.06
N ALA A 113 18.63 0.09 7.89
CA ALA A 113 18.47 -0.80 6.74
C ALA A 113 17.63 -0.17 5.63
N SER A 114 17.95 -0.55 4.39
CA SER A 114 17.21 -0.13 3.20
C SER A 114 15.75 -0.54 3.33
N THR A 115 14.86 0.45 3.33
CA THR A 115 13.44 0.28 3.57
C THR A 115 12.70 1.05 2.50
N HIS A 116 11.83 0.42 1.73
CA HIS A 116 11.09 1.06 0.64
C HIS A 116 9.60 0.77 0.79
N LEU A 117 8.80 1.83 0.89
CA LEU A 117 7.34 1.75 0.96
C LEU A 117 6.74 2.22 -0.36
N PHE A 118 5.74 1.50 -0.88
CA PHE A 118 4.85 2.00 -1.91
C PHE A 118 3.38 1.94 -1.47
N HIS A 119 2.59 2.87 -2.01
CA HIS A 119 1.15 2.85 -1.95
C HIS A 119 0.64 2.63 -3.36
N PHE A 120 0.02 1.49 -3.61
CA PHE A 120 -0.65 1.22 -4.86
C PHE A 120 -1.94 2.04 -4.91
N ASN A 121 -2.00 3.05 -5.76
CA ASN A 121 -3.12 3.98 -5.91
C ASN A 121 -3.55 4.06 -7.37
N TYR A 122 -3.75 2.90 -7.97
CA TYR A 122 -4.23 2.74 -9.32
C TYR A 122 -5.46 1.85 -9.29
N GLN A 123 -6.51 2.28 -9.99
CA GLN A 123 -7.72 1.50 -10.17
C GLN A 123 -7.86 1.18 -11.66
N PRO A 124 -7.93 -0.11 -12.04
CA PRO A 124 -8.23 -0.50 -13.41
C PRO A 124 -9.60 0.05 -13.85
N LYS A 125 -9.80 0.25 -15.15
CA LYS A 125 -11.10 0.71 -15.67
C LYS A 125 -12.20 -0.34 -15.53
N ASP A 126 -11.83 -1.62 -15.56
CA ASP A 126 -12.75 -2.75 -15.58
C ASP A 126 -13.09 -3.27 -14.16
N THR A 127 -13.05 -2.40 -13.14
CA THR A 127 -13.36 -2.79 -11.76
C THR A 127 -14.87 -2.77 -11.46
N ASP A 128 -15.35 -3.79 -10.76
CA ASP A 128 -16.76 -3.94 -10.35
C ASP A 128 -17.17 -3.08 -9.13
N TYR A 129 -16.27 -2.21 -8.65
CA TYR A 129 -16.50 -1.39 -7.46
C TYR A 129 -16.27 0.11 -7.76
N HIS A 130 -16.85 0.97 -6.93
CA HIS A 130 -16.83 2.42 -7.16
C HIS A 130 -15.42 3.01 -7.19
N GLU A 131 -15.16 3.88 -8.19
CA GLU A 131 -13.88 4.61 -8.39
C GLU A 131 -13.36 5.36 -7.15
N ARG A 132 -14.25 5.74 -6.22
CA ARG A 132 -13.88 6.45 -5.00
C ARG A 132 -13.02 5.62 -4.05
N LEU A 133 -13.14 4.29 -4.08
CA LEU A 133 -12.47 3.40 -3.12
C LEU A 133 -10.97 3.23 -3.41
N GLY A 134 -10.49 3.72 -4.55
CA GLY A 134 -9.12 3.55 -4.99
C GLY A 134 -8.79 2.09 -5.27
N SER A 135 -7.56 1.67 -5.02
CA SER A 135 -7.17 0.27 -5.18
C SER A 135 -7.67 -0.59 -4.01
N VAL A 136 -7.93 -1.86 -4.30
CA VAL A 136 -8.37 -2.84 -3.31
C VAL A 136 -7.34 -3.96 -3.15
N ARG A 137 -7.44 -4.69 -2.05
CA ARG A 137 -6.45 -5.70 -1.69
C ARG A 137 -6.29 -6.74 -2.80
N GLY A 138 -5.05 -6.97 -3.22
CA GLY A 138 -4.68 -7.98 -4.21
C GLY A 138 -4.62 -7.48 -5.65
N GLU A 139 -5.12 -6.28 -5.94
CA GLU A 139 -5.01 -5.70 -7.28
C GLU A 139 -3.57 -5.37 -7.66
N ASP A 140 -2.78 -4.90 -6.68
CA ASP A 140 -1.37 -4.59 -6.84
C ASP A 140 -0.56 -5.78 -7.37
N LEU A 141 -0.94 -7.00 -6.98
CA LEU A 141 -0.24 -8.23 -7.34
C LEU A 141 -0.21 -8.47 -8.85
N SER A 142 -1.32 -8.24 -9.56
CA SER A 142 -1.38 -8.42 -11.02
C SER A 142 -0.38 -7.53 -11.74
N TYR A 143 -0.16 -6.31 -11.24
CA TYR A 143 0.79 -5.35 -11.81
C TYR A 143 2.22 -5.66 -11.41
N VAL A 144 2.46 -6.03 -10.15
CA VAL A 144 3.79 -6.44 -9.67
C VAL A 144 4.29 -7.69 -10.42
N LEU A 145 3.40 -8.62 -10.74
CA LEU A 145 3.72 -9.84 -11.50
C LEU A 145 3.78 -9.63 -13.02
N GLY A 146 3.46 -8.44 -13.53
CA GLY A 146 3.57 -8.14 -14.95
C GLY A 146 2.42 -8.68 -15.81
N GLN A 147 1.25 -9.04 -15.25
CA GLN A 147 0.11 -9.56 -16.03
C GLN A 147 -0.33 -8.61 -17.17
N PRO A 148 -0.35 -7.27 -16.99
CA PRO A 148 -0.63 -6.35 -18.08
C PRO A 148 0.33 -6.42 -19.27
N LEU A 149 1.57 -6.88 -19.07
CA LEU A 149 2.60 -6.94 -20.12
C LEU A 149 2.45 -8.16 -21.03
N VAL A 150 1.65 -9.14 -20.60
CA VAL A 150 1.39 -10.39 -21.34
C VAL A 150 -0.08 -10.52 -21.76
N SER A 151 -0.87 -9.45 -21.61
CA SER A 151 -2.32 -9.44 -21.87
C SER A 151 -3.10 -10.46 -21.03
N GLY A 152 -2.65 -10.69 -19.79
CA GLY A 152 -3.23 -11.70 -18.89
C GLY A 152 -2.63 -13.10 -19.04
N HIS A 153 -3.12 -14.05 -18.24
CA HIS A 153 -2.71 -15.44 -18.35
C HIS A 153 -3.70 -16.25 -19.19
N PRO A 154 -3.28 -17.39 -19.78
CA PRO A 154 -4.19 -18.26 -20.54
C PRO A 154 -5.47 -18.66 -19.79
N TYR A 155 -5.37 -18.81 -18.46
CA TYR A 155 -6.49 -19.18 -17.60
C TYR A 155 -7.24 -17.99 -16.98
N PHE A 156 -6.71 -16.77 -17.12
CA PHE A 156 -7.27 -15.53 -16.59
C PHE A 156 -7.06 -14.40 -17.62
N PRO A 157 -7.76 -14.45 -18.76
CA PRO A 157 -7.66 -13.40 -19.77
C PRO A 157 -8.25 -12.11 -19.22
N HIS A 158 -7.55 -11.00 -19.41
CA HIS A 158 -8.00 -9.68 -18.97
C HIS A 158 -7.60 -8.60 -19.98
N ASN A 159 -8.49 -7.65 -20.21
CA ASN A 159 -8.31 -6.61 -21.22
C ASN A 159 -7.55 -5.42 -20.63
N TYR A 160 -6.23 -5.56 -20.51
CA TYR A 160 -5.40 -4.47 -20.00
C TYR A 160 -5.28 -3.31 -21.00
N SER A 161 -5.47 -2.10 -20.49
CA SER A 161 -5.27 -0.86 -21.22
C SER A 161 -3.78 -0.50 -21.36
N ARG A 162 -3.48 0.48 -22.22
CA ARG A 162 -2.12 1.04 -22.30
C ARG A 162 -1.67 1.70 -20.98
N GLN A 163 -2.62 2.24 -20.20
CA GLN A 163 -2.32 2.75 -18.86
C GLN A 163 -1.88 1.61 -17.93
N ASP A 164 -2.56 0.47 -17.97
CA ASP A 164 -2.23 -0.68 -17.14
C ASP A 164 -0.82 -1.20 -17.43
N MET A 165 -0.47 -1.29 -18.72
CA MET A 165 0.88 -1.67 -19.17
C MET A 165 1.94 -0.73 -18.61
N SER A 166 1.71 0.59 -18.64
CA SER A 166 2.66 1.59 -18.15
C SER A 166 2.87 1.52 -16.62
N VAL A 167 1.79 1.32 -15.85
CA VAL A 167 1.86 1.13 -14.39
C VAL A 167 2.61 -0.16 -14.05
N SER A 168 2.28 -1.25 -14.75
CA SER A 168 2.92 -2.56 -14.59
C SER A 168 4.40 -2.53 -14.92
N GLU A 169 4.78 -1.92 -16.05
CA GLU A 169 6.17 -1.76 -16.47
C GLU A 169 6.99 -1.02 -15.39
N THR A 170 6.42 0.04 -14.82
CA THR A 170 7.07 0.81 -13.75
C THR A 170 7.28 -0.06 -12.50
N LEU A 171 6.27 -0.79 -12.04
CA LEU A 171 6.36 -1.66 -10.88
C LEU A 171 7.33 -2.82 -11.09
N VAL A 172 7.23 -3.54 -12.20
CA VAL A 172 8.11 -4.66 -12.53
C VAL A 172 9.56 -4.19 -12.60
N ASN A 173 9.84 -3.01 -13.15
CA ASN A 173 11.19 -2.47 -13.18
C ASN A 173 11.73 -2.22 -11.76
N PHE A 174 10.99 -1.51 -10.90
CA PHE A 174 11.44 -1.28 -9.53
C PHE A 174 11.61 -2.57 -8.72
N PHE A 175 10.65 -3.50 -8.81
CA PHE A 175 10.70 -4.77 -8.09
C PHE A 175 11.83 -5.67 -8.59
N THR A 176 12.07 -5.73 -9.90
CA THR A 176 13.17 -6.55 -10.45
C THR A 176 14.54 -5.94 -10.13
N ASN A 177 14.67 -4.63 -10.04
CA ASN A 177 15.90 -3.98 -9.59
C ASN A 177 16.13 -4.26 -8.09
N PHE A 178 15.11 -4.07 -7.26
CA PHE A 178 15.18 -4.36 -5.83
C PHE A 178 15.54 -5.82 -5.56
N ALA A 179 14.93 -6.77 -6.27
CA ALA A 179 15.23 -8.19 -6.12
C ALA A 179 16.69 -8.55 -6.51
N LYS A 180 17.32 -7.77 -7.39
CA LYS A 180 18.70 -8.00 -7.85
C LYS A 180 19.73 -7.36 -6.93
N THR A 181 19.47 -6.16 -6.43
CA THR A 181 20.51 -5.34 -5.79
C THR A 181 20.12 -4.74 -4.44
N GLY A 182 18.87 -4.90 -3.99
CA GLY A 182 18.35 -4.23 -2.79
C GLY A 182 18.01 -2.75 -3.00
N ASN A 183 18.25 -2.20 -4.20
CA ASN A 183 17.93 -0.82 -4.57
C ASN A 183 16.96 -0.79 -5.76
N PRO A 184 15.73 -0.24 -5.61
CA PRO A 184 14.75 -0.20 -6.69
C PRO A 184 15.20 0.68 -7.87
N ASN A 185 16.10 1.64 -7.65
CA ASN A 185 16.51 2.62 -8.66
C ASN A 185 17.70 2.18 -9.53
N GLU A 186 18.35 1.06 -9.19
CA GLU A 186 19.61 0.71 -9.83
C GLU A 186 19.36 0.21 -11.26
N PRO A 187 20.03 0.79 -12.27
CA PRO A 187 19.74 0.48 -13.65
C PRO A 187 20.21 -0.93 -14.03
N ARG A 188 19.48 -1.55 -14.96
CA ARG A 188 19.99 -2.68 -15.73
C ARG A 188 21.26 -2.24 -16.47
N HIS A 189 22.43 -2.77 -16.11
CA HIS A 189 23.43 -3.05 -17.12
C HIS A 189 22.81 -4.12 -18.03
N HIS A 190 22.26 -3.72 -19.19
CA HIS A 190 22.34 -4.42 -20.49
C HIS A 190 21.18 -4.09 -21.45
N HIS A 191 21.61 -3.76 -22.67
CA HIS A 191 20.93 -3.65 -23.96
C HIS A 191 19.87 -2.56 -24.14
N ALA A 192 20.39 -1.38 -24.50
CA ALA A 192 19.70 -0.42 -25.36
C ALA A 192 19.23 -1.10 -26.67
N SER A 193 18.03 -1.66 -26.67
CA SER A 193 17.32 -2.09 -27.89
C SER A 193 15.85 -1.69 -27.91
N SER A 194 15.29 -1.17 -26.82
CA SER A 194 13.96 -0.59 -26.82
C SER A 194 14.05 0.91 -27.07
N LYS A 195 13.52 1.39 -28.19
CA LYS A 195 13.32 2.82 -28.50
C LYS A 195 12.15 3.43 -27.73
N GLU A 196 11.52 2.70 -26.80
CA GLU A 196 10.48 3.25 -25.94
C GLU A 196 11.13 3.90 -24.73
N LYS A 197 10.87 5.20 -24.55
CA LYS A 197 11.33 5.93 -23.38
C LYS A 197 10.54 5.41 -22.18
N PRO A 198 11.20 4.86 -21.14
CA PRO A 198 10.49 4.42 -19.94
C PRO A 198 9.72 5.60 -19.34
N HIS A 199 8.42 5.42 -19.06
CA HIS A 199 7.54 6.45 -18.50
C HIS A 199 8.00 6.98 -17.12
N HIS A 200 8.92 6.27 -16.45
CA HIS A 200 9.48 6.62 -15.15
C HIS A 200 10.84 7.35 -15.21
N ARG A 201 11.30 7.80 -16.39
CA ARG A 201 12.55 8.58 -16.50
C ARG A 201 12.46 9.85 -15.63
N GLY A 202 13.14 9.85 -14.49
CA GLY A 202 13.15 10.95 -13.51
C GLY A 202 12.41 10.67 -12.20
N LEU A 203 11.77 9.50 -12.05
CA LEU A 203 11.18 9.08 -10.79
C LEU A 203 12.17 8.23 -10.00
N THR A 204 12.68 8.79 -8.90
CA THR A 204 13.52 8.08 -7.94
C THR A 204 12.65 7.62 -6.78
N TRP A 205 12.65 6.31 -6.49
CA TRP A 205 12.03 5.73 -5.31
C TRP A 205 12.98 5.87 -4.12
N GLU A 206 12.79 6.92 -3.33
CA GLU A 206 13.61 7.17 -2.16
C GLU A 206 13.27 6.23 -0.99
N PRO A 207 14.27 5.89 -0.13
CA PRO A 207 14.03 5.04 1.03
C PRO A 207 13.11 5.72 2.05
N TYR A 208 12.37 4.88 2.76
CA TYR A 208 11.56 5.25 3.91
C TYR A 208 12.46 5.47 5.12
N GLU A 209 12.49 6.72 5.60
CA GLU A 209 13.21 7.11 6.81
C GLU A 209 12.24 7.56 7.92
N PRO A 210 12.60 7.41 9.21
CA PRO A 210 11.73 7.81 10.33
C PRO A 210 11.25 9.27 10.28
N ASN A 211 12.09 10.16 9.73
CA ASN A 211 11.82 11.60 9.71
C ASN A 211 11.04 12.02 8.46
N SER A 212 11.38 11.48 7.29
CA SER A 212 10.78 11.90 6.02
C SER A 212 9.53 11.08 5.66
N GLN A 213 9.46 9.83 6.14
CA GLN A 213 8.40 8.87 5.88
C GLN A 213 7.96 8.83 4.41
N LEU A 214 8.96 8.86 3.52
CA LEU A 214 8.73 8.90 2.08
C LEU A 214 8.20 7.57 1.56
N TYR A 215 7.30 7.66 0.60
CA TYR A 215 6.73 6.50 -0.07
C TYR A 215 6.44 6.79 -1.54
N LEU A 216 6.51 5.75 -2.36
CA LEU A 216 6.14 5.81 -3.76
C LEU A 216 4.63 5.64 -3.91
N SER A 217 3.91 6.69 -4.32
CA SER A 217 2.49 6.58 -4.68
C SER A 217 2.40 6.16 -6.14
N VAL A 218 2.01 4.90 -6.38
CA VAL A 218 1.90 4.30 -7.70
C VAL A 218 0.53 4.59 -8.28
N GLY A 219 0.46 5.14 -9.49
CA GLY A 219 -0.79 5.49 -10.15
C GLY A 219 -0.55 5.79 -11.62
N VAL A 220 -1.54 6.38 -12.30
CA VAL A 220 -1.36 6.87 -13.69
C VAL A 220 -0.15 7.80 -13.78
N LYS A 221 0.08 8.59 -12.73
CA LYS A 221 1.28 9.41 -12.53
C LYS A 221 1.91 9.07 -11.19
N SER A 222 2.83 8.13 -11.21
CA SER A 222 3.60 7.72 -10.03
C SER A 222 4.49 8.86 -9.52
N ARG A 223 4.51 9.06 -8.20
CA ARG A 223 5.24 10.16 -7.56
C ARG A 223 5.59 9.84 -6.11
N MET A 224 6.69 10.42 -5.63
CA MET A 224 7.03 10.39 -4.21
C MET A 224 6.07 11.27 -3.40
N LYS A 225 5.68 10.78 -2.23
CA LYS A 225 4.89 11.48 -1.22
C LYS A 225 5.51 11.19 0.16
N SER A 226 5.10 11.95 1.17
CA SER A 226 5.55 11.77 2.55
C SER A 226 4.36 11.51 3.46
N HIS A 227 4.58 10.85 4.60
CA HIS A 227 3.59 10.68 5.67
C HIS A 227 2.30 10.04 5.15
N TYR A 228 2.38 8.76 4.80
CA TYR A 228 1.19 8.03 4.37
C TYR A 228 0.20 7.89 5.54
N ARG A 229 -0.89 8.65 5.45
CA ARG A 229 -1.92 8.83 6.47
C ARG A 229 -1.40 9.54 7.73
#